data_AF-A0A1M4SBZ8-F1
#
_entry.id   AF-A0A1M4SBZ8-F1
#
_cell.length_a   1.000
_cell.length_b   1.000
_cell.length_c   1.000
_cell.angle_alpha   90.00
_cell.angle_beta   90.00
_cell.angle_gamma   90.00
#
_symmetry.space_group_name_H-M   'P 1'
#
loop_
_entity.id
_entity.type
_entity.pdbx_description
1 polymer ?
#
loop_
_entity_poly.entity_id
_entity_poly.type
_entity_poly.pdbx_seq_one_letter_code
_entity_poly.pdbx_strand_id
1 'polypeptide(L)'
;MKKEHLNHGNNWHISFAPVLRYSAAFCLLTLLIVMLGGAVLSFSGMREDAEASLAGVHAQISQRVTESITLLEALAGLPEFYDPKIPPIEKVKKLDQMSPRFGYLMICYVDADITVYSDGEEPASLASRDYMQRLYSTGKRQVTDSFAAGADGVTLNYTVAVPLCDEAKNITGSLFCAIYFDEMVEILEKSSKINSSDATLIGTRGQVMSSTAGLPYGESIMNELKSRRLIGTTSDQLQEKLLDEVPGGYWSIGNGSITYTAYQRVENTGWDILCSIDFLTVFLKILPSLLLVAVLTILLCAGLMVILRRYIAGQMQMVNMLVHSVEELEKKIYQDERPEGMNFDEIIRLTGDGLSDSLTGVVTRSVFLNQAEALLKKTEPDSVSALCFVDMDNLKYINDTYGHNGGDVALKSVGYILREYEKKYGGVVGRYGGDEFVILLMNLDDETELKDVLNELVLRLHSEIGSAGRHIPVQCSVGVSVYSGEKELQQMIADADEALYFVKQNGKGYYKIYHK
;
A
#
# COMPACT_ATOMS: atom_id res chain seq x y z
N MET A 1 -62.26 23.60 5.59
CA MET A 1 -61.10 24.54 5.62
C MET A 1 -60.01 23.98 6.51
N LYS A 2 -58.99 23.36 5.91
CA LYS A 2 -57.61 23.33 6.44
C LYS A 2 -56.71 22.92 5.28
N LYS A 3 -56.02 23.90 4.70
CA LYS A 3 -54.98 23.70 3.69
C LYS A 3 -53.76 23.11 4.42
N GLU A 4 -53.41 21.87 4.12
CA GLU A 4 -52.08 21.35 4.40
C GLU A 4 -51.11 22.01 3.41
N HIS A 5 -50.27 22.90 3.94
CA HIS A 5 -49.10 23.38 3.22
C HIS A 5 -48.04 22.28 3.22
N LEU A 6 -47.99 21.50 2.13
CA LEU A 6 -46.87 20.62 1.83
C LEU A 6 -45.65 21.49 1.50
N ASN A 7 -44.77 21.62 2.48
CA ASN A 7 -43.50 22.31 2.37
C ASN A 7 -42.50 21.36 1.70
N HIS A 8 -42.45 21.32 0.36
CA HIS A 8 -41.45 20.55 -0.40
C HIS A 8 -40.16 21.35 -0.55
N GLY A 9 -39.39 21.43 0.54
CA GLY A 9 -37.96 21.74 0.46
C GLY A 9 -37.19 20.44 0.24
N ASN A 10 -37.07 19.99 -1.02
CA ASN A 10 -36.25 18.82 -1.36
C ASN A 10 -34.76 19.21 -1.32
N ASN A 11 -34.21 19.31 -0.10
CA ASN A 11 -32.77 19.29 0.10
C ASN A 11 -32.28 17.87 -0.16
N TRP A 12 -31.69 17.64 -1.33
CA TRP A 12 -31.02 16.39 -1.69
C TRP A 12 -29.87 16.09 -0.71
N HIS A 13 -30.14 15.36 0.36
CA HIS A 13 -29.12 14.88 1.29
C HIS A 13 -28.45 13.62 0.73
N ILE A 14 -27.32 13.79 0.03
CA ILE A 14 -26.47 12.65 -0.34
C ILE A 14 -25.93 12.03 0.95
N SER A 15 -26.30 10.77 1.21
CA SER A 15 -25.76 10.03 2.35
C SER A 15 -24.32 9.61 2.06
N PHE A 16 -23.37 10.18 2.82
CA PHE A 16 -21.96 9.78 2.78
C PHE A 16 -21.67 8.49 3.56
N ALA A 17 -22.69 7.83 4.11
CA ALA A 17 -22.54 6.60 4.88
C ALA A 17 -21.82 5.47 4.13
N PRO A 18 -22.04 5.23 2.81
CA PRO A 18 -21.30 4.22 2.06
C PRO A 18 -19.81 4.55 1.96
N VAL A 19 -19.47 5.81 1.66
CA VAL A 19 -18.08 6.26 1.52
C VAL A 19 -17.35 6.14 2.86
N LEU A 20 -18.01 6.48 3.97
CA LEU A 20 -17.44 6.33 5.30
C LEU A 20 -17.17 4.85 5.66
N ARG A 21 -18.07 3.94 5.27
CA ARG A 21 -17.89 2.49 5.45
C ARG A 21 -16.70 1.97 4.64
N TYR A 22 -16.57 2.37 3.38
CA TYR A 22 -15.43 1.97 2.54
C TYR A 22 -14.11 2.58 3.03
N SER A 23 -14.11 3.83 3.49
CA SER A 23 -12.91 4.44 4.08
C SER A 23 -12.49 3.76 5.38
N ALA A 24 -13.45 3.39 6.23
CA ALA A 24 -13.17 2.65 7.46
C ALA A 24 -12.59 1.26 7.16
N ALA A 25 -13.16 0.55 6.17
CA ALA A 25 -12.65 -0.74 5.71
C ALA A 25 -11.22 -0.61 5.13
N PHE A 26 -10.96 0.44 4.35
CA PHE A 26 -9.63 0.73 3.82
C PHE A 26 -8.62 1.00 4.93
N CYS A 27 -8.95 1.85 5.92
CA CYS A 27 -8.09 2.10 7.07
C CYS A 27 -7.76 0.80 7.83
N LEU A 28 -8.77 -0.05 8.05
CA LEU A 28 -8.58 -1.34 8.73
C LEU A 28 -7.68 -2.30 7.93
N LEU A 29 -7.85 -2.34 6.61
CA LEU A 29 -6.98 -3.12 5.73
C LEU A 29 -5.53 -2.59 5.75
N THR A 30 -5.33 -1.28 5.67
CA THR A 30 -3.98 -0.68 5.76
C THR A 30 -3.32 -0.95 7.09
N LEU A 31 -4.06 -0.87 8.20
CA LEU A 31 -3.56 -1.22 9.53
C LEU A 31 -3.11 -2.68 9.57
N LEU A 32 -3.92 -3.60 9.03
CA LEU A 32 -3.58 -5.03 8.97
C LEU A 32 -2.33 -5.29 8.12
N ILE A 33 -2.17 -4.61 6.99
CA ILE A 33 -0.95 -4.69 6.16
C ILE A 33 0.27 -4.17 6.91
N VAL A 34 0.16 -3.02 7.59
CA VAL A 34 1.26 -2.44 8.38
C VAL A 34 1.67 -3.38 9.52
N MET A 35 0.70 -3.98 10.21
CA MET A 35 0.95 -4.93 11.29
C MET A 35 1.59 -6.23 10.77
N LEU A 36 1.11 -6.77 9.65
CA LEU A 36 1.73 -7.92 8.98
C LEU A 36 3.15 -7.62 8.51
N GLY A 37 3.37 -6.45 7.90
CA GLY A 37 4.70 -5.99 7.49
C GLY A 37 5.65 -5.87 8.68
N GLY A 38 5.18 -5.31 9.79
CA GLY A 38 5.91 -5.25 11.05
C GLY A 38 6.27 -6.64 11.58
N ALA A 39 5.33 -7.59 11.57
CA ALA A 39 5.57 -8.96 12.00
C ALA A 39 6.61 -9.66 11.12
N VAL A 40 6.53 -9.51 9.80
CA VAL A 40 7.53 -10.07 8.87
C VAL A 40 8.91 -9.46 9.11
N LEU A 41 8.98 -8.13 9.29
CA LEU A 41 10.23 -7.44 9.57
C LEU A 41 10.86 -7.93 10.88
N SER A 42 10.08 -8.01 11.97
CA SER A 42 10.51 -8.56 13.24
C SER A 42 11.03 -9.99 13.07
N PHE A 43 10.27 -10.87 12.42
CA PHE A 43 10.67 -12.25 12.21
C PHE A 43 11.97 -12.38 11.40
N SER A 44 12.13 -11.56 10.35
CA SER A 44 13.34 -11.56 9.53
C SER A 44 14.58 -11.04 10.26
N GLY A 45 14.41 -10.03 11.13
CA GLY A 45 15.52 -9.42 11.89
C GLY A 45 15.99 -10.27 13.06
N MET A 46 15.12 -11.09 13.65
CA MET A 46 15.46 -11.91 14.84
C MET A 46 16.74 -12.73 14.70
N ARG A 47 17.00 -13.28 13.51
CA ARG A 47 18.21 -14.07 13.26
C ARG A 47 19.46 -13.21 13.27
N GLU A 48 19.46 -12.13 12.51
CA GLU A 48 20.59 -11.21 12.41
C GLU A 48 20.90 -10.55 13.75
N ASP A 49 19.86 -10.12 14.48
CA ASP A 49 20.01 -9.51 15.80
C ASP A 49 20.59 -10.49 16.83
N ALA A 50 20.20 -11.77 16.76
CA ALA A 50 20.69 -12.80 17.69
C ALA A 50 22.14 -13.16 17.40
N GLU A 51 22.50 -13.31 16.12
CA GLU A 51 23.87 -13.56 15.68
C GLU A 51 24.79 -12.36 16.00
N ALA A 52 24.30 -11.12 15.83
CA ALA A 52 25.03 -9.91 16.19
C ALA A 52 25.24 -9.78 17.70
N SER A 53 24.21 -10.09 18.52
CA SER A 53 24.35 -10.12 19.98
C SER A 53 25.36 -11.19 20.42
N LEU A 54 25.26 -12.39 19.85
CA LEU A 54 26.19 -13.48 20.13
C LEU A 54 27.63 -13.10 19.80
N ALA A 55 27.88 -12.51 18.63
CA ALA A 55 29.22 -12.07 18.23
C ALA A 55 29.81 -11.05 19.21
N GLY A 56 28.99 -10.11 19.69
CA GLY A 56 29.40 -9.08 20.67
C GLY A 56 29.74 -9.66 22.05
N VAL A 57 28.93 -10.59 22.55
CA VAL A 57 29.19 -11.29 23.84
C VAL A 57 30.40 -12.20 23.70
N HIS A 58 30.44 -13.02 22.64
CA HIS A 58 31.53 -13.95 22.38
C HIS A 58 32.87 -13.23 22.31
N ALA A 59 32.96 -12.09 21.61
CA ALA A 59 34.18 -11.31 21.53
C ALA A 59 34.65 -10.82 22.90
N GLN A 60 33.77 -10.23 23.71
CA GLN A 60 34.13 -9.69 25.03
C GLN A 60 34.55 -10.77 26.02
N ILE A 61 33.80 -11.87 26.11
CA ILE A 61 34.11 -12.98 27.03
C ILE A 61 35.39 -13.69 26.59
N SER A 62 35.52 -14.01 25.30
CA SER A 62 36.72 -14.67 24.77
C SER A 62 37.96 -13.80 24.93
N GLN A 63 37.85 -12.49 24.69
CA GLN A 63 38.94 -11.54 24.93
C GLN A 63 39.34 -11.56 26.41
N ARG A 64 38.38 -11.46 27.33
CA ARG A 64 38.68 -11.42 28.77
C ARG A 64 39.41 -12.68 29.24
N VAL A 65 38.94 -13.85 28.83
CA VAL A 65 39.60 -15.13 29.15
C VAL A 65 40.99 -15.22 28.52
N THR A 66 41.11 -14.81 27.25
CA THR A 66 42.39 -14.86 26.52
C THR A 66 43.42 -13.90 27.12
N GLU A 67 43.01 -12.72 27.56
CA GLU A 67 43.87 -11.77 28.29
C GLU A 67 44.36 -12.35 29.61
N SER A 68 43.49 -13.04 30.38
CA SER A 68 43.89 -13.75 31.59
C SER A 68 44.92 -14.85 31.30
N ILE A 69 44.68 -15.68 30.29
CA ILE A 69 45.60 -16.75 29.89
C ILE A 69 46.95 -16.15 29.47
N THR A 70 46.93 -15.16 28.58
CA THR A 70 48.15 -14.54 28.03
C THR A 70 48.99 -13.89 29.14
N LEU A 71 48.34 -13.20 30.08
CA LEU A 71 49.03 -12.61 31.23
C LEU A 71 49.70 -13.68 32.08
N LEU A 72 48.97 -14.74 32.44
CA LEU A 72 49.50 -15.81 33.29
C LEU A 72 50.61 -16.60 32.59
N GLU A 73 50.48 -16.90 31.29
CA GLU A 73 51.53 -17.55 30.50
C GLU A 73 52.78 -16.67 30.37
N ALA A 74 52.62 -15.34 30.21
CA ALA A 74 53.74 -14.41 30.19
C ALA A 74 54.46 -14.35 31.54
N LEU A 75 53.72 -14.29 32.65
CA LEU A 75 54.30 -14.37 34.00
C LEU A 75 54.96 -15.74 34.23
N ALA A 76 54.35 -16.83 33.77
CA ALA A 76 54.89 -18.17 33.93
C ALA A 76 56.23 -18.39 33.21
N GLY A 77 56.53 -17.58 32.19
CA GLY A 77 57.83 -17.58 31.49
C GLY A 77 58.95 -16.84 32.21
N LEU A 78 58.68 -16.12 33.30
CA LEU A 78 59.70 -15.36 34.03
C LEU A 78 60.38 -16.23 35.11
N PRO A 79 61.74 -16.26 35.17
CA PRO A 79 62.48 -17.05 36.16
C PRO A 79 62.07 -16.74 37.60
N GLU A 80 61.63 -15.52 37.85
CA GLU A 80 61.19 -15.03 39.15
C GLU A 80 60.02 -15.84 39.73
N PHE A 81 59.22 -16.49 38.88
CA PHE A 81 58.04 -17.26 39.30
C PHE A 81 58.26 -18.77 39.25
N TYR A 82 58.96 -19.32 38.25
CA TYR A 82 59.16 -20.77 38.15
C TYR A 82 60.40 -21.30 38.90
N ASP A 83 61.40 -20.47 39.24
CA ASP A 83 62.61 -20.94 39.94
C ASP A 83 62.25 -21.39 41.38
N PRO A 84 62.47 -22.67 41.75
CA PRO A 84 62.18 -23.16 43.10
C PRO A 84 63.10 -22.58 44.18
N LYS A 85 64.23 -21.95 43.82
CA LYS A 85 65.15 -21.31 44.78
C LYS A 85 64.59 -20.03 45.39
N ILE A 86 63.63 -19.39 44.70
CA ILE A 86 63.01 -18.15 45.17
C ILE A 86 61.88 -18.53 46.16
N PRO A 87 61.89 -18.00 47.40
CA PRO A 87 60.85 -18.29 48.38
C PRO A 87 59.44 -17.94 47.86
N PRO A 88 58.40 -18.76 48.12
CA PRO A 88 57.03 -18.49 47.68
C PRO A 88 56.54 -17.07 48.04
N ILE A 89 56.86 -16.59 49.25
CA ILE A 89 56.41 -15.27 49.72
C ILE A 89 57.01 -14.11 48.91
N GLU A 90 58.22 -14.26 48.37
CA GLU A 90 58.82 -13.23 47.51
C GLU A 90 58.12 -13.17 46.15
N LYS A 91 57.67 -14.33 45.64
CA LYS A 91 56.87 -14.42 44.41
C LYS A 91 55.52 -13.74 44.61
N VAL A 92 54.83 -14.04 45.72
CA VAL A 92 53.54 -13.44 46.09
C VAL A 92 53.64 -11.92 46.16
N LYS A 93 54.64 -11.37 46.86
CA LYS A 93 54.83 -9.92 46.97
C LYS A 93 54.98 -9.21 45.61
N LYS A 94 55.61 -9.86 44.64
CA LYS A 94 55.71 -9.34 43.27
C LYS A 94 54.36 -9.38 42.55
N LEU A 95 53.63 -10.49 42.67
CA LEU A 95 52.30 -10.64 42.08
C LEU A 95 51.31 -9.62 42.69
N ASP A 96 51.33 -9.40 43.99
CA ASP A 96 50.45 -8.42 44.66
C ASP A 96 50.71 -6.99 44.19
N GLN A 97 51.96 -6.64 43.89
CA GLN A 97 52.31 -5.33 43.30
C GLN A 97 51.83 -5.18 41.85
N MET A 98 51.70 -6.29 41.11
CA MET A 98 51.31 -6.31 39.70
C MET A 98 49.79 -6.44 39.52
N SER A 99 49.10 -7.20 40.37
CA SER A 99 47.68 -7.57 40.21
C SER A 99 46.75 -6.37 39.95
N PRO A 100 46.82 -5.27 40.73
CA PRO A 100 45.96 -4.11 40.52
C PRO A 100 46.19 -3.41 39.16
N ARG A 101 47.41 -3.47 38.62
CA ARG A 101 47.74 -2.85 37.32
C ARG A 101 47.10 -3.57 36.14
N PHE A 102 46.81 -4.86 36.31
CA PHE A 102 46.16 -5.69 35.30
C PHE A 102 44.66 -5.88 35.55
N GLY A 103 44.10 -5.20 36.56
CA GLY A 103 42.67 -5.28 36.87
C GLY A 103 42.25 -6.62 37.49
N TYR A 104 43.14 -7.28 38.22
CA TYR A 104 42.81 -8.47 39.03
C TYR A 104 42.95 -8.12 40.52
N LEU A 105 42.04 -8.62 41.35
CA LEU A 105 42.17 -8.48 42.81
C LEU A 105 43.40 -9.22 43.33
N MET A 106 43.60 -10.44 42.84
CA MET A 106 44.77 -11.25 43.18
C MET A 106 45.18 -12.12 42.00
N ILE A 107 46.49 -12.20 41.77
CA ILE A 107 47.13 -13.26 41.01
C ILE A 107 47.91 -14.08 42.03
N CYS A 108 47.57 -15.36 42.15
CA CYS A 108 48.07 -16.20 43.22
C CYS A 108 49.17 -17.12 42.72
N TYR A 109 50.17 -17.33 43.58
CA TYR A 109 51.17 -18.38 43.41
C TYR A 109 50.77 -19.62 44.20
N VAL A 110 50.91 -20.77 43.56
CA VAL A 110 50.72 -22.10 44.17
C VAL A 110 51.99 -22.90 43.94
N ASP A 111 52.48 -23.56 44.98
CA ASP A 111 53.68 -24.40 44.90
C ASP A 111 53.37 -25.83 44.37
N ALA A 112 54.43 -26.64 44.25
CA ALA A 112 54.32 -28.03 43.80
C ALA A 112 53.46 -28.93 44.72
N ASP A 113 53.27 -28.55 45.98
CA ASP A 113 52.43 -29.25 46.95
C ASP A 113 50.96 -28.78 46.91
N ILE A 114 50.61 -27.94 45.92
CA ILE A 114 49.28 -27.37 45.71
C ILE A 114 48.85 -26.49 46.90
N THR A 115 49.81 -25.76 47.47
CA THR A 115 49.58 -24.79 48.55
C THR A 115 49.61 -23.37 47.99
N VAL A 116 48.55 -22.61 48.22
CA VAL A 116 48.47 -21.19 47.87
C VAL A 116 49.02 -20.32 48.99
N TYR A 117 49.74 -19.27 48.63
CA TYR A 117 50.36 -18.33 49.54
C TYR A 117 49.79 -16.92 49.34
N SER A 118 49.57 -16.20 50.44
CA SER A 118 49.11 -14.81 50.48
C SER A 118 49.99 -14.02 51.46
N ASP A 119 50.27 -12.73 51.20
CA ASP A 119 51.05 -11.90 52.12
C ASP A 119 50.24 -11.59 53.39
N GLY A 120 50.70 -12.08 54.55
CA GLY A 120 50.06 -11.82 55.85
C GLY A 120 48.97 -12.82 56.28
N GLU A 121 48.70 -13.88 55.50
CA GLU A 121 47.76 -14.96 55.86
C GLU A 121 48.46 -16.33 55.93
N GLU A 122 47.83 -17.30 56.59
CA GLU A 122 48.35 -18.67 56.61
C GLU A 122 48.17 -19.34 55.23
N PRO A 123 49.17 -20.10 54.74
CA PRO A 123 49.06 -20.82 53.49
C PRO A 123 47.90 -21.82 53.52
N ALA A 124 47.13 -21.89 52.42
CA ALA A 124 45.99 -22.77 52.31
C ALA A 124 46.23 -23.86 51.25
N SER A 125 45.82 -25.08 51.53
CA SER A 125 45.90 -26.16 50.52
C SER A 125 44.73 -26.06 49.53
N LEU A 126 45.05 -26.08 48.24
CA LEU A 126 44.10 -26.21 47.14
C LEU A 126 44.06 -27.64 46.57
N ALA A 127 44.69 -28.61 47.22
CA ALA A 127 44.77 -29.98 46.76
C ALA A 127 43.40 -30.67 46.60
N SER A 128 42.37 -30.21 47.32
CA SER A 128 40.99 -30.70 47.18
C SER A 128 40.26 -30.17 45.94
N ARG A 129 40.83 -29.21 45.22
CA ARG A 129 40.22 -28.61 44.03
C ARG A 129 40.58 -29.42 42.79
N ASP A 130 39.58 -30.04 42.17
CA ASP A 130 39.75 -30.90 40.98
C ASP A 130 40.55 -30.25 39.84
N TYR A 131 40.36 -28.94 39.61
CA TYR A 131 41.06 -28.24 38.54
C TYR A 131 42.56 -28.11 38.83
N MET A 132 42.96 -27.94 40.09
CA MET A 132 44.38 -27.94 40.45
C MET A 132 44.97 -29.33 40.26
N GLN A 133 44.29 -30.39 40.71
CA GLN A 133 44.76 -31.76 40.47
C GLN A 133 44.94 -32.06 38.97
N ARG A 134 44.01 -31.62 38.12
CA ARG A 134 44.13 -31.75 36.66
C ARG A 134 45.30 -30.94 36.10
N LEU A 135 45.54 -29.73 36.58
CA LEU A 135 46.67 -28.90 36.15
C LEU A 135 48.00 -29.61 36.44
N TYR A 136 48.22 -30.05 37.68
CA TYR A 136 49.48 -30.69 38.08
C TYR A 136 49.67 -32.10 37.50
N SER A 137 48.59 -32.82 37.16
CA SER A 137 48.68 -34.13 36.51
C SER A 137 48.85 -34.07 35.00
N THR A 138 48.28 -33.05 34.33
CA THR A 138 48.32 -32.93 32.86
C THR A 138 49.37 -31.96 32.35
N GLY A 139 49.84 -31.03 33.19
CA GLY A 139 50.70 -29.92 32.77
C GLY A 139 50.01 -28.95 31.80
N LYS A 140 48.68 -28.97 31.74
CA LYS A 140 47.89 -28.08 30.88
C LYS A 140 47.19 -27.02 31.72
N ARG A 141 47.13 -25.80 31.18
CA ARG A 141 46.30 -24.72 31.73
C ARG A 141 44.86 -25.17 31.93
N GLN A 142 44.19 -24.58 32.91
CA GLN A 142 42.80 -24.87 33.25
C GLN A 142 41.99 -23.57 33.23
N VAL A 143 40.79 -23.64 32.67
CA VAL A 143 39.74 -22.63 32.83
C VAL A 143 38.55 -23.34 33.47
N THR A 144 38.11 -22.89 34.63
CA THR A 144 37.05 -23.57 35.40
C THR A 144 35.68 -23.03 35.03
N ASP A 145 34.64 -23.86 35.11
CA ASP A 145 33.27 -23.33 35.26
C ASP A 145 33.15 -22.45 36.52
N SER A 146 32.08 -21.68 36.65
CA SER A 146 31.81 -20.90 37.86
C SER A 146 31.69 -21.80 39.09
N PHE A 147 32.28 -21.38 40.21
CA PHE A 147 32.14 -22.06 41.49
C PHE A 147 32.26 -21.07 42.65
N ALA A 148 31.75 -21.45 43.82
CA ALA A 148 31.89 -20.64 45.03
C ALA A 148 33.35 -20.64 45.50
N ALA A 149 33.97 -19.46 45.48
CA ALA A 149 35.36 -19.20 45.75
C ALA A 149 35.49 -18.00 46.70
N GLY A 150 36.36 -18.11 47.70
CA GLY A 150 36.53 -17.09 48.76
C GLY A 150 36.32 -17.67 50.14
N ALA A 151 36.82 -16.97 51.16
CA ALA A 151 36.66 -17.35 52.57
C ALA A 151 35.18 -17.28 53.05
N ASP A 152 34.34 -16.56 52.31
CA ASP A 152 32.90 -16.44 52.52
C ASP A 152 32.12 -17.66 52.00
N GLY A 153 32.67 -18.44 51.07
CA GLY A 153 32.04 -19.62 50.49
C GLY A 153 30.81 -19.32 49.63
N VAL A 154 30.57 -18.06 49.28
CA VAL A 154 29.36 -17.60 48.57
C VAL A 154 29.70 -16.88 47.27
N THR A 155 30.81 -16.13 47.23
CA THR A 155 31.21 -15.40 46.03
C THR A 155 31.51 -16.37 44.88
N LEU A 156 30.80 -16.25 43.76
CA LEU A 156 31.06 -17.04 42.57
C LEU A 156 32.20 -16.42 41.78
N ASN A 157 33.11 -17.25 41.27
CA ASN A 157 34.19 -16.81 40.37
C ASN A 157 34.47 -17.87 39.31
N TYR A 158 35.13 -17.43 38.23
CA TYR A 158 35.80 -18.30 37.26
C TYR A 158 37.30 -18.24 37.50
N THR A 159 38.01 -19.35 37.42
CA THR A 159 39.46 -19.39 37.65
C THR A 159 40.19 -19.79 36.37
N VAL A 160 41.21 -19.00 36.03
CA VAL A 160 42.20 -19.35 35.00
C VAL A 160 43.49 -19.70 35.73
N ALA A 161 44.04 -20.88 35.45
CA ALA A 161 45.27 -21.37 36.06
C ALA A 161 46.25 -21.90 35.02
N VAL A 162 47.53 -21.54 35.15
CA VAL A 162 48.62 -21.89 34.23
C VAL A 162 49.76 -22.54 35.03
N PRO A 163 50.32 -23.68 34.57
CA PRO A 163 51.45 -24.31 35.24
C PRO A 163 52.74 -23.50 35.11
N LEU A 164 53.55 -23.52 36.15
CA LEU A 164 54.93 -23.04 36.15
C LEU A 164 55.84 -24.24 35.91
N CYS A 165 56.67 -24.15 34.87
CA CYS A 165 57.59 -25.20 34.51
C CYS A 165 59.04 -24.70 34.58
N ASP A 166 59.94 -25.49 35.15
CA ASP A 166 61.38 -25.23 35.08
C ASP A 166 61.95 -25.46 33.66
N GLU A 167 63.24 -25.19 33.47
CA GLU A 167 63.94 -25.43 32.20
C GLU A 167 63.88 -26.89 31.74
N ALA A 168 63.71 -27.83 32.67
CA ALA A 168 63.58 -29.27 32.41
C ALA A 168 62.11 -29.69 32.17
N LYS A 169 61.17 -28.74 32.13
CA LYS A 169 59.71 -28.93 31.99
C LYS A 169 59.04 -29.67 33.16
N ASN A 170 59.66 -29.69 34.33
CA ASN A 170 59.00 -30.15 35.55
C ASN A 170 58.11 -29.03 36.10
N ILE A 171 56.93 -29.40 36.58
CA ILE A 171 56.01 -28.44 37.19
C ILE A 171 56.55 -28.07 38.57
N THR A 172 56.92 -26.82 38.77
CA THR A 172 57.42 -26.28 40.05
C THR A 172 56.33 -25.57 40.85
N GLY A 173 55.19 -25.30 40.21
CA GLY A 173 54.04 -24.63 40.79
C GLY A 173 53.02 -24.25 39.73
N SER A 174 52.15 -23.30 40.04
CA SER A 174 51.18 -22.73 39.10
C SER A 174 50.82 -21.30 39.49
N LEU A 175 50.40 -20.51 38.51
CA LEU A 175 49.76 -19.21 38.74
C LEU A 175 48.28 -19.33 38.44
N PHE A 176 47.44 -18.64 39.20
CA PHE A 176 46.03 -18.49 38.86
C PHE A 176 45.50 -17.09 39.14
N CYS A 177 44.47 -16.69 38.41
CA CYS A 177 43.67 -15.50 38.69
C CYS A 177 42.18 -15.84 38.67
N ALA A 178 41.40 -15.03 39.38
CA ALA A 178 39.95 -15.12 39.38
C ALA A 178 39.34 -14.03 38.50
N ILE A 179 38.39 -14.42 37.64
CA ILE A 179 37.48 -13.53 36.95
C ILE A 179 36.17 -13.52 37.73
N TYR A 180 35.68 -12.34 38.07
CA TYR A 180 34.48 -12.19 38.87
C TYR A 180 33.23 -12.65 38.14
N PHE A 181 32.32 -13.28 38.87
CA PHE A 181 31.03 -13.65 38.33
C PHE A 181 30.26 -12.45 37.79
N ASP A 182 30.23 -11.36 38.55
CA ASP A 182 29.51 -10.14 38.21
C ASP A 182 30.05 -9.49 36.92
N GLU A 183 31.34 -9.62 36.63
CA GLU A 183 31.93 -9.10 35.39
C GLU A 183 31.32 -9.78 34.16
N MET A 184 31.11 -11.10 34.22
CA MET A 184 30.46 -11.85 33.15
C MET A 184 28.96 -11.51 33.05
N VAL A 185 28.29 -11.32 34.18
CA VAL A 185 26.88 -10.86 34.21
C VAL A 185 26.76 -9.50 33.54
N GLU A 186 27.65 -8.55 33.85
CA GLU A 186 27.63 -7.21 33.24
C GLU A 186 27.83 -7.26 31.72
N ILE A 187 28.74 -8.11 31.22
CA ILE A 187 28.96 -8.28 29.78
C ILE A 187 27.67 -8.78 29.11
N LEU A 188 27.02 -9.78 29.69
CA LEU A 188 25.76 -10.33 29.19
C LEU A 188 24.63 -9.30 29.22
N GLU A 189 24.49 -8.55 30.32
CA GLU A 189 23.48 -7.50 30.46
C GLU A 189 23.65 -6.35 29.46
N LYS A 190 24.90 -5.91 29.23
CA LYS A 190 25.20 -4.85 28.27
C LYS A 190 24.76 -5.26 26.86
N SER A 191 25.05 -6.50 26.45
CA SER A 191 24.60 -7.00 25.15
C SER A 191 23.08 -7.13 25.08
N SER A 192 22.45 -7.63 26.16
CA SER A 192 21.01 -7.79 26.23
C SER A 192 20.24 -6.49 26.02
N LYS A 193 20.71 -5.40 26.64
CA LYS A 193 20.08 -4.07 26.53
C LYS A 193 20.15 -3.48 25.12
N ILE A 194 21.22 -3.76 24.36
CA ILE A 194 21.42 -3.20 23.01
C ILE A 194 20.44 -3.86 22.02
N ASN A 195 20.44 -5.19 21.97
CA ASN A 195 19.71 -5.95 20.96
C ASN A 195 18.36 -6.52 21.44
N SER A 196 17.95 -6.23 22.68
CA SER A 196 16.75 -6.82 23.30
C SER A 196 16.76 -8.35 23.25
N SER A 197 17.95 -8.92 23.41
CA SER A 197 18.22 -10.36 23.40
C SER A 197 18.49 -10.85 24.81
N ASP A 198 18.07 -12.05 25.13
CA ASP A 198 18.55 -12.73 26.32
C ASP A 198 19.88 -13.43 26.03
N ALA A 199 20.83 -13.36 26.95
CA ALA A 199 22.12 -14.03 26.83
C ALA A 199 22.31 -14.99 28.03
N THR A 200 22.78 -16.19 27.75
CA THR A 200 23.05 -17.21 28.78
C THR A 200 24.40 -17.84 28.51
N LEU A 201 25.24 -17.86 29.54
CA LEU A 201 26.53 -18.53 29.56
C LEU A 201 26.36 -19.90 30.22
N ILE A 202 26.81 -20.95 29.54
CA ILE A 202 26.66 -22.35 29.91
C ILE A 202 28.03 -22.96 30.14
N GLY A 203 28.18 -23.70 31.23
CA GLY A 203 29.42 -24.37 31.60
C GLY A 203 29.62 -25.69 30.90
N THR A 204 30.77 -26.32 31.16
CA THR A 204 31.25 -27.53 30.46
C THR A 204 30.34 -28.76 30.55
N ARG A 205 29.39 -28.80 31.51
CA ARG A 205 28.43 -29.92 31.68
C ARG A 205 27.02 -29.55 31.22
N GLY A 206 26.86 -28.42 30.53
CA GLY A 206 25.55 -27.92 30.09
C GLY A 206 24.75 -27.24 31.21
N GLN A 207 25.38 -26.84 32.31
CA GLN A 207 24.74 -26.10 33.40
C GLN A 207 24.79 -24.59 33.16
N VAL A 208 23.73 -23.89 33.53
CA VAL A 208 23.66 -22.43 33.46
C VAL A 208 24.66 -21.84 34.47
N MET A 209 25.60 -21.04 33.97
CA MET A 209 26.52 -20.28 34.81
C MET A 209 26.00 -18.86 35.01
N SER A 210 25.59 -18.17 33.96
CA SER A 210 25.00 -16.82 34.08
C SER A 210 23.92 -16.62 33.03
N SER A 211 22.85 -15.89 33.34
CA SER A 211 21.72 -15.73 32.44
C SER A 211 21.00 -14.41 32.67
N THR A 212 20.74 -13.66 31.59
CA THR A 212 19.81 -12.53 31.61
C THR A 212 18.36 -12.96 31.39
N ALA A 213 18.13 -14.22 30.99
CA ALA A 213 16.81 -14.79 30.73
C ALA A 213 16.08 -15.22 32.03
N GLY A 214 16.68 -14.99 33.20
CA GLY A 214 16.16 -15.45 34.49
C GLY A 214 16.30 -16.95 34.72
N LEU A 215 17.20 -17.63 33.99
CA LEU A 215 17.46 -19.05 34.21
C LEU A 215 18.25 -19.25 35.52
N PRO A 216 17.87 -20.24 36.36
CA PRO A 216 18.52 -20.49 37.64
C PRO A 216 19.96 -21.01 37.46
N TYR A 217 20.85 -20.50 38.30
CA TYR A 217 22.25 -20.94 38.37
C TYR A 217 22.37 -22.44 38.66
N GLY A 218 23.24 -23.12 37.93
CA GLY A 218 23.57 -24.54 38.14
C GLY A 218 22.58 -25.53 37.55
N GLU A 219 21.41 -25.09 37.08
CA GLU A 219 20.47 -25.98 36.38
C GLU A 219 20.93 -26.33 34.97
N SER A 220 20.52 -27.49 34.47
CA SER A 220 20.83 -27.90 33.10
C SER A 220 20.00 -27.13 32.08
N ILE A 221 20.65 -26.60 31.05
CA ILE A 221 19.96 -25.95 29.91
C ILE A 221 18.99 -26.91 29.21
N MET A 222 19.24 -28.22 29.31
CA MET A 222 18.38 -29.23 28.72
C MET A 222 16.96 -29.22 29.31
N ASN A 223 16.77 -28.77 30.55
CA ASN A 223 15.44 -28.62 31.13
C ASN A 223 14.63 -27.58 30.36
N GLU A 224 15.25 -26.46 29.99
CA GLU A 224 14.63 -25.41 29.19
C GLU A 224 14.45 -25.83 27.73
N LEU A 225 15.42 -26.53 27.15
CA LEU A 225 15.29 -27.04 25.78
C LEU A 225 14.17 -28.07 25.64
N LYS A 226 13.93 -28.88 26.68
CA LYS A 226 12.83 -29.86 26.73
C LYS A 226 11.47 -29.23 27.02
N SER A 227 11.43 -28.08 27.69
CA SER A 227 10.17 -27.36 27.96
C SER A 227 9.61 -26.68 26.70
N ARG A 228 10.47 -26.45 25.68
CA ARG A 228 10.12 -25.79 24.42
C ARG A 228 9.97 -26.76 23.26
N ARG A 229 9.17 -26.37 22.26
CA ARG A 229 9.07 -27.09 20.98
C ARG A 229 10.08 -26.55 19.99
N LEU A 230 11.12 -27.33 19.71
CA LEU A 230 12.14 -27.00 18.71
C LEU A 230 11.62 -27.22 17.28
N ILE A 231 12.00 -26.36 16.33
CA ILE A 231 11.62 -26.46 14.91
C ILE A 231 12.85 -26.88 14.09
N GLY A 232 12.71 -27.97 13.33
CA GLY A 232 13.77 -28.46 12.44
C GLY A 232 14.94 -29.18 13.15
N THR A 233 14.91 -29.29 14.48
CA THR A 233 15.88 -30.04 15.29
C THR A 233 15.17 -30.64 16.50
N THR A 234 15.82 -31.61 17.14
CA THR A 234 15.41 -32.17 18.45
C THR A 234 16.35 -31.69 19.56
N SER A 235 15.94 -31.85 20.82
CA SER A 235 16.80 -31.53 21.98
C SER A 235 18.08 -32.34 21.95
N ASP A 236 18.00 -33.61 21.57
CA ASP A 236 19.13 -34.54 21.59
C ASP A 236 20.13 -34.21 20.47
N GLN A 237 19.64 -33.88 19.27
CA GLN A 237 20.49 -33.39 18.18
C GLN A 237 21.14 -32.03 18.48
N LEU A 238 20.44 -31.15 19.19
CA LEU A 238 21.02 -29.88 19.60
C LEU A 238 22.10 -30.08 20.67
N GLN A 239 21.87 -31.01 21.62
CA GLN A 239 22.87 -31.39 22.60
C GLN A 239 24.13 -31.97 21.93
N GLU A 240 23.97 -32.82 20.92
CA GLU A 240 25.09 -33.35 20.13
C GLU A 240 25.86 -32.23 19.43
N LYS A 241 25.18 -31.27 18.79
CA LYS A 241 25.83 -30.11 18.16
C LYS A 241 26.59 -29.20 19.13
N LEU A 242 26.05 -29.00 20.34
CA LEU A 242 26.74 -28.25 21.40
C LEU A 242 28.00 -28.99 21.88
N LEU A 243 27.94 -30.32 21.97
CA LEU A 243 29.10 -31.15 22.31
C LEU A 243 30.17 -31.16 21.20
N ASP A 244 29.75 -31.15 19.94
CA ASP A 244 30.64 -31.10 18.77
C ASP A 244 31.26 -29.71 18.51
N GLU A 245 30.97 -28.72 19.37
CA GLU A 245 31.51 -27.36 19.31
C GLU A 245 31.17 -26.61 18.00
N VAL A 246 30.09 -27.02 17.33
CA VAL A 246 29.66 -26.43 16.06
C VAL A 246 28.83 -25.18 16.33
N PRO A 247 29.25 -23.98 15.90
CA PRO A 247 28.41 -22.78 16.04
C PRO A 247 27.14 -22.91 15.19
N GLY A 248 26.04 -22.37 15.69
CA GLY A 248 24.77 -22.48 14.97
C GLY A 248 23.63 -21.70 15.61
N GLY A 249 22.42 -22.02 15.16
CA GLY A 249 21.20 -21.46 15.72
C GLY A 249 20.00 -22.35 15.47
N TYR A 250 18.94 -22.13 16.23
CA TYR A 250 17.70 -22.89 16.13
C TYR A 250 16.49 -22.04 16.47
N TRP A 251 15.34 -22.45 15.92
CA TRP A 251 14.04 -21.87 16.25
C TRP A 251 13.35 -22.72 17.32
N SER A 252 12.70 -22.05 18.26
CA SER A 252 11.91 -22.69 19.30
C SER A 252 10.57 -21.97 19.50
N ILE A 253 9.57 -22.71 19.93
CA ILE A 253 8.26 -22.16 20.33
C ILE A 253 8.06 -22.53 21.80
N GLY A 254 7.89 -21.52 22.64
CA GLY A 254 7.69 -21.67 24.08
C GLY A 254 6.93 -20.47 24.62
N ASN A 255 6.14 -20.67 25.67
CA ASN A 255 5.40 -19.60 26.35
C ASN A 255 4.51 -18.75 25.43
N GLY A 256 4.03 -19.32 24.32
CA GLY A 256 3.15 -18.64 23.36
C GLY A 256 3.87 -17.72 22.36
N SER A 257 5.20 -17.71 22.33
CA SER A 257 6.00 -16.90 21.41
C SER A 257 7.02 -17.75 20.64
N ILE A 258 7.49 -17.21 19.52
CA ILE A 258 8.56 -17.80 18.70
C ILE A 258 9.87 -17.14 19.13
N THR A 259 10.88 -17.96 19.39
CA THR A 259 12.21 -17.50 19.79
C THR A 259 13.24 -18.07 18.82
N TYR A 260 14.19 -17.24 18.40
CA TYR A 260 15.40 -17.70 17.71
C TYR A 260 16.57 -17.65 18.68
N THR A 261 17.35 -18.72 18.75
CA THR A 261 18.53 -18.79 19.61
C THR A 261 19.76 -19.11 18.77
N ALA A 262 20.77 -18.24 18.84
CA ALA A 262 22.10 -18.47 18.29
C ALA A 262 23.03 -18.94 19.40
N TYR A 263 23.99 -19.81 19.08
CA TYR A 263 24.95 -20.34 20.05
C TYR A 263 26.35 -20.53 19.47
N GLN A 264 27.35 -20.33 20.32
CA GLN A 264 28.76 -20.50 19.99
C GLN A 264 29.61 -20.78 21.24
N ARG A 265 30.60 -21.65 21.09
CA ARG A 265 31.63 -21.98 22.09
C ARG A 265 32.61 -20.82 22.26
N VAL A 266 32.90 -20.45 23.51
CA VAL A 266 33.91 -19.44 23.88
C VAL A 266 35.31 -20.01 23.70
N GLU A 267 36.19 -19.24 23.05
CA GLU A 267 37.56 -19.64 22.78
C GLU A 267 38.34 -19.99 24.06
N ASN A 268 39.19 -21.03 23.99
CA ASN A 268 40.02 -21.51 25.11
C ASN A 268 39.26 -22.02 26.34
N THR A 269 37.95 -22.25 26.22
CA THR A 269 37.09 -22.77 27.30
C THR A 269 36.22 -23.93 26.82
N GLY A 270 35.46 -24.54 27.74
CA GLY A 270 34.35 -25.42 27.40
C GLY A 270 32.98 -24.75 27.56
N TRP A 271 32.91 -23.42 27.51
CA TRP A 271 31.68 -22.68 27.79
C TRP A 271 30.92 -22.32 26.52
N ASP A 272 29.60 -22.52 26.52
CA ASP A 272 28.74 -22.15 25.40
C ASP A 272 27.95 -20.88 25.75
N ILE A 273 27.89 -19.93 24.81
CA ILE A 273 27.02 -18.76 24.92
C ILE A 273 25.79 -19.02 24.06
N LEU A 274 24.60 -18.81 24.63
CA LEU A 274 23.32 -18.82 23.93
C LEU A 274 22.74 -17.41 23.97
N CYS A 275 22.45 -16.84 22.80
CA CYS A 275 21.73 -15.58 22.66
C CYS A 275 20.37 -15.84 22.03
N SER A 276 19.30 -15.53 22.77
CA SER A 276 17.92 -15.78 22.39
C SER A 276 17.18 -14.48 22.15
N ILE A 277 16.43 -14.39 21.06
CA ILE A 277 15.55 -13.26 20.77
C ILE A 277 14.12 -13.75 20.67
N ASP A 278 13.24 -13.10 21.42
CA ASP A 278 11.82 -13.38 21.43
C ASP A 278 11.06 -12.47 20.45
N PHE A 279 10.20 -13.08 19.63
CA PHE A 279 9.41 -12.37 18.62
C PHE A 279 8.54 -11.28 19.25
N LEU A 280 7.85 -11.59 20.35
CA LEU A 280 6.92 -10.65 20.98
C LEU A 280 7.68 -9.44 21.53
N THR A 281 8.86 -9.65 22.12
CA THR A 281 9.74 -8.55 22.58
C THR A 281 10.15 -7.63 21.45
N VAL A 282 10.61 -8.17 20.31
CA VAL A 282 11.01 -7.37 19.15
C VAL A 282 9.81 -6.66 18.52
N PHE A 283 8.68 -7.36 18.40
CA PHE A 283 7.46 -6.82 17.82
C PHE A 283 6.87 -5.68 18.66
N LEU A 284 6.85 -5.83 19.99
CA LEU A 284 6.39 -4.79 20.91
C LEU A 284 7.29 -3.56 20.89
N LYS A 285 8.59 -3.71 20.61
CA LYS A 285 9.54 -2.58 20.46
C LYS A 285 9.22 -1.72 19.24
N ILE A 286 8.78 -2.33 18.13
CA ILE A 286 8.38 -1.60 16.91
C ILE A 286 6.90 -1.19 16.89
N LEU A 287 6.07 -1.78 17.76
CA LEU A 287 4.63 -1.49 17.81
C LEU A 287 4.28 0.01 17.91
N PRO A 288 4.98 0.85 18.72
CA PRO A 288 4.70 2.28 18.78
C PRO A 288 4.90 3.01 17.45
N SER A 289 5.92 2.64 16.66
CA SER A 289 6.16 3.25 15.36
C SER A 289 5.12 2.80 14.33
N LEU A 290 4.70 1.53 14.38
CA LEU A 290 3.58 1.03 13.56
C LEU A 290 2.26 1.74 13.88
N LEU A 291 1.97 1.96 15.17
CA LEU A 291 0.79 2.71 15.62
C LEU A 291 0.83 4.17 15.16
N LEU A 292 1.99 4.82 15.19
CA LEU A 292 2.16 6.18 14.66
C LEU A 292 1.83 6.24 13.16
N VAL A 293 2.35 5.30 12.37
CA VAL A 293 2.05 5.19 10.93
C VAL A 293 0.55 4.96 10.70
N ALA A 294 -0.10 4.13 11.51
CA ALA A 294 -1.53 3.91 11.44
C ALA A 294 -2.34 5.18 11.72
N VAL A 295 -2.00 5.92 12.77
CA VAL A 295 -2.68 7.20 13.10
C VAL A 295 -2.51 8.22 11.98
N LEU A 296 -1.30 8.36 11.42
CA LEU A 296 -1.05 9.26 10.29
C LEU A 296 -1.86 8.85 9.06
N THR A 297 -1.98 7.55 8.78
CA THR A 297 -2.79 7.02 7.67
C THR A 297 -4.27 7.33 7.86
N ILE A 298 -4.79 7.18 9.08
CA ILE A 298 -6.18 7.54 9.42
C ILE A 298 -6.42 9.03 9.23
N LEU A 299 -5.50 9.89 9.71
CA LEU A 299 -5.59 11.34 9.54
C LEU A 299 -5.55 11.75 8.06
N LEU A 300 -4.69 11.11 7.26
CA LEU A 300 -4.63 11.33 5.81
C LEU A 300 -5.96 10.95 5.13
N CYS A 301 -6.52 9.77 5.46
CA CYS A 301 -7.81 9.33 4.93
C CYS A 301 -8.95 10.28 5.35
N ALA A 302 -8.96 10.74 6.60
CA ALA A 302 -9.93 11.72 7.07
C ALA A 302 -9.79 13.06 6.34
N GLY A 303 -8.56 13.53 6.11
CA GLY A 303 -8.28 14.73 5.33
C GLY A 303 -8.78 14.63 3.88
N LEU A 304 -8.48 13.52 3.20
CA LEU A 304 -8.97 13.23 1.85
C LEU A 304 -10.51 13.18 1.80
N MET A 305 -11.16 12.60 2.82
CA MET A 305 -12.62 12.58 2.94
C MET A 305 -13.22 13.98 3.06
N VAL A 306 -12.60 14.88 3.82
CA VAL A 306 -13.04 16.28 3.94
C VAL A 306 -12.90 17.01 2.60
N ILE A 307 -11.80 16.79 1.88
CA ILE A 307 -11.56 17.38 0.55
C ILE A 307 -12.60 16.87 -0.45
N LEU A 308 -12.83 15.54 -0.51
CA LEU A 308 -13.82 14.93 -1.38
C LEU A 308 -15.23 15.45 -1.08
N ARG A 309 -15.59 15.57 0.20
CA ARG A 309 -16.87 16.12 0.62
C ARG A 309 -17.04 17.58 0.17
N ARG A 310 -16.00 18.40 0.30
CA ARG A 310 -16.01 19.80 -0.19
C ARG A 310 -16.16 19.87 -1.70
N TYR A 311 -15.47 19.00 -2.44
CA TYR A 311 -15.56 18.92 -3.89
C TYR A 311 -16.98 18.55 -4.36
N ILE A 312 -17.57 17.49 -3.79
CA ILE A 312 -18.94 17.05 -4.13
C ILE A 312 -19.96 18.14 -3.78
N ALA A 313 -19.82 18.82 -2.64
CA ALA A 313 -20.70 19.92 -2.27
C ALA A 313 -20.65 21.08 -3.28
N GLY A 314 -19.46 21.42 -3.80
CA GLY A 314 -19.31 22.42 -4.85
C GLY A 314 -19.96 22.02 -6.18
N GLN A 315 -19.81 20.75 -6.60
CA GLN A 315 -20.47 20.25 -7.82
C GLN A 315 -22.01 20.24 -7.68
N MET A 316 -22.54 19.92 -6.50
CA MET A 316 -23.99 19.92 -6.26
C MET A 316 -24.64 21.29 -6.33
N GLN A 317 -23.90 22.37 -6.06
CA GLN A 317 -24.42 23.73 -6.28
C GLN A 317 -24.71 23.99 -7.76
N MET A 318 -23.85 23.51 -8.66
CA MET A 318 -24.04 23.64 -10.10
C MET A 318 -25.26 22.83 -10.58
N VAL A 319 -25.42 21.60 -10.08
CA VAL A 319 -26.57 20.74 -10.40
C VAL A 319 -27.87 21.37 -9.88
N ASN A 320 -27.91 21.85 -8.64
CA ASN A 320 -29.11 22.51 -8.10
C ASN A 320 -29.48 23.77 -8.88
N MET A 321 -28.49 24.55 -9.33
CA MET A 321 -28.73 25.71 -10.19
C MET A 321 -29.35 25.31 -11.53
N LEU A 322 -28.88 24.23 -12.15
CA LEU A 322 -29.46 23.71 -13.39
C LEU A 322 -30.89 23.20 -13.18
N VAL A 323 -31.13 22.44 -12.11
CA VAL A 323 -32.47 21.93 -11.77
C VAL A 323 -33.44 23.08 -11.54
N HIS A 324 -33.07 24.10 -10.75
CA HIS A 324 -33.93 25.27 -10.54
C HIS A 324 -34.15 26.08 -11.82
N SER A 325 -33.15 26.18 -12.69
CA SER A 325 -33.32 26.86 -13.99
C SER A 325 -34.31 26.11 -14.89
N VAL A 326 -34.31 24.78 -14.85
CA VAL A 326 -35.28 23.94 -15.55
C VAL A 326 -36.69 24.08 -14.94
N GLU A 327 -36.81 24.09 -13.61
CA GLU A 327 -38.11 24.33 -12.94
C GLU A 327 -38.67 25.73 -13.25
N GLU A 328 -37.82 26.77 -13.33
CA GLU A 328 -38.25 28.11 -13.74
C GLU A 328 -38.67 28.16 -15.22
N LEU A 329 -37.96 27.44 -16.09
CA LEU A 329 -38.32 27.30 -17.50
C LEU A 329 -39.65 26.55 -17.66
N GLU A 330 -39.86 25.47 -16.92
CA GLU A 330 -41.12 24.74 -16.85
C GLU A 330 -42.25 25.67 -16.43
N LYS A 331 -42.07 26.44 -15.36
CA LYS A 331 -43.07 27.41 -14.89
C LYS A 331 -43.37 28.52 -15.90
N LYS A 332 -42.40 28.92 -16.73
CA LYS A 332 -42.59 29.93 -17.79
C LYS A 332 -43.23 29.35 -19.05
N ILE A 333 -42.98 28.09 -19.38
CA ILE A 333 -43.54 27.40 -20.54
C ILE A 333 -45.00 27.00 -20.27
N TYR A 334 -45.34 26.60 -19.04
CA TYR A 334 -46.69 26.17 -18.64
C TYR A 334 -47.44 27.26 -17.87
N GLN A 335 -47.62 28.46 -18.47
CA GLN A 335 -48.54 29.45 -17.92
C GLN A 335 -49.99 28.92 -17.95
N ASP A 336 -50.51 28.61 -16.76
CA ASP A 336 -51.91 28.41 -16.36
C ASP A 336 -52.70 27.14 -16.76
N GLU A 337 -52.16 26.18 -17.50
CA GLU A 337 -52.82 24.86 -17.64
C GLU A 337 -51.81 23.71 -17.49
N ARG A 338 -51.81 23.04 -16.33
CA ARG A 338 -51.18 21.73 -16.15
C ARG A 338 -52.10 20.67 -16.72
N PRO A 339 -51.71 19.88 -17.74
CA PRO A 339 -52.46 18.69 -18.12
C PRO A 339 -52.28 17.65 -17.01
N GLU A 340 -53.35 17.29 -16.31
CA GLU A 340 -53.33 16.16 -15.38
C GLU A 340 -53.08 14.86 -16.16
N GLY A 341 -52.01 14.14 -15.84
CA GLY A 341 -51.78 12.76 -16.33
C GLY A 341 -50.45 12.48 -17.03
N MET A 342 -49.52 13.44 -17.14
CA MET A 342 -48.24 13.19 -17.80
C MET A 342 -47.26 12.46 -16.84
N ASN A 343 -46.93 11.22 -17.17
CA ASN A 343 -46.16 10.32 -16.32
C ASN A 343 -44.64 10.62 -16.43
N PHE A 344 -43.92 10.64 -15.32
CA PHE A 344 -42.50 11.05 -15.27
C PHE A 344 -41.60 10.19 -16.19
N ASP A 345 -42.00 8.95 -16.42
CA ASP A 345 -41.31 8.02 -17.33
C ASP A 345 -41.41 8.44 -18.81
N GLU A 346 -42.48 9.12 -19.20
CA GLU A 346 -42.67 9.61 -20.57
C GLU A 346 -41.80 10.84 -20.84
N ILE A 347 -41.59 11.67 -19.82
CA ILE A 347 -40.64 12.79 -19.85
C ILE A 347 -39.22 12.24 -19.98
N ILE A 348 -38.82 11.24 -19.18
CA ILE A 348 -37.47 10.63 -19.30
C ILE A 348 -37.28 9.98 -20.68
N ARG A 349 -38.33 9.39 -21.25
CA ARG A 349 -38.28 8.78 -22.59
C ARG A 349 -38.18 9.83 -23.71
N LEU A 350 -38.86 10.97 -23.57
CA LEU A 350 -38.73 12.14 -24.45
C LEU A 350 -37.40 12.88 -24.28
N THR A 351 -36.76 12.77 -23.11
CA THR A 351 -35.46 13.39 -22.83
C THR A 351 -34.29 12.45 -23.19
N GLY A 352 -34.55 11.14 -23.29
CA GLY A 352 -33.56 10.11 -23.62
C GLY A 352 -33.13 10.12 -25.09
N ASP A 353 -34.01 10.54 -25.98
CA ASP A 353 -33.68 10.86 -27.37
C ASP A 353 -33.62 12.38 -27.51
N GLY A 354 -32.42 12.92 -27.76
CA GLY A 354 -32.16 14.35 -27.76
C GLY A 354 -33.24 15.15 -28.49
N LEU A 355 -33.84 16.13 -27.82
CA LEU A 355 -34.88 17.01 -28.37
C LEU A 355 -34.42 17.76 -29.62
N SER A 356 -33.10 17.87 -29.83
CA SER A 356 -32.49 18.48 -31.01
C SER A 356 -31.23 17.74 -31.40
N ASP A 357 -30.96 17.69 -32.71
CA ASP A 357 -29.71 17.19 -33.26
C ASP A 357 -28.56 18.12 -32.85
N SER A 358 -27.58 17.59 -32.13
CA SER A 358 -26.48 18.38 -31.54
C SER A 358 -25.57 19.02 -32.60
N LEU A 359 -25.57 18.49 -33.82
CA LEU A 359 -24.77 19.03 -34.92
C LEU A 359 -25.45 20.22 -35.59
N THR A 360 -26.71 20.08 -35.97
CA THR A 360 -27.42 21.02 -36.86
C THR A 360 -28.45 21.90 -36.14
N GLY A 361 -28.86 21.54 -34.93
CA GLY A 361 -29.80 22.29 -34.10
C GLY A 361 -31.27 22.20 -34.55
N VAL A 362 -31.59 21.36 -35.53
CA VAL A 362 -32.98 20.99 -35.88
C VAL A 362 -33.48 19.89 -34.93
N VAL A 363 -34.78 19.62 -34.90
CA VAL A 363 -35.30 18.55 -34.01
C VAL A 363 -34.93 17.16 -34.52
N THR A 364 -34.88 16.16 -33.65
CA THR A 364 -34.66 14.76 -34.07
C THR A 364 -35.88 14.19 -34.77
N ARG A 365 -35.70 13.10 -35.55
CA ARG A 365 -36.76 12.43 -36.30
C ARG A 365 -38.03 12.18 -35.48
N SER A 366 -37.90 11.69 -34.25
CA SER A 366 -39.05 11.39 -33.37
C SER A 366 -39.84 12.66 -33.01
N VAL A 367 -39.14 13.74 -32.68
CA VAL A 367 -39.75 15.04 -32.35
C VAL A 367 -40.41 15.67 -33.57
N PHE A 368 -39.77 15.61 -34.75
CA PHE A 368 -40.37 16.09 -36.00
C PHE A 368 -41.69 15.38 -36.31
N LEU A 369 -41.71 14.04 -36.25
CA LEU A 369 -42.92 13.27 -36.57
C LEU A 369 -44.09 13.66 -35.67
N ASN A 370 -43.84 13.79 -34.36
CA ASN A 370 -44.86 14.18 -33.39
C ASN A 370 -45.36 15.62 -33.62
N GLN A 371 -44.46 16.58 -33.86
CA GLN A 371 -44.83 17.98 -34.09
C GLN A 371 -45.55 18.16 -35.43
N ALA A 372 -45.07 17.53 -36.49
CA ALA A 372 -45.66 17.59 -37.83
C ALA A 372 -47.08 17.00 -37.82
N GLU A 373 -47.30 15.87 -37.16
CA GLU A 373 -48.63 15.26 -37.04
C GLU A 373 -49.60 16.17 -36.26
N ALA A 374 -49.13 16.81 -35.18
CA ALA A 374 -49.94 17.76 -34.41
C ALA A 374 -50.27 19.04 -35.19
N LEU A 375 -49.36 19.52 -36.04
CA LEU A 375 -49.58 20.69 -36.91
C LEU A 375 -50.58 20.37 -38.03
N LEU A 376 -50.42 19.23 -38.71
CA LEU A 376 -51.34 18.80 -39.76
C LEU A 376 -52.77 18.60 -39.25
N LYS A 377 -52.95 18.05 -38.03
CA LYS A 377 -54.28 17.94 -37.38
C LYS A 377 -54.97 19.27 -37.10
N LYS A 378 -54.21 20.37 -37.00
CA LYS A 378 -54.72 21.73 -36.75
C LYS A 378 -54.86 22.56 -38.03
N THR A 379 -54.47 22.01 -39.17
CA THR A 379 -54.45 22.71 -40.46
C THR A 379 -55.87 22.82 -41.01
N GLU A 380 -56.26 24.01 -41.47
CA GLU A 380 -57.56 24.21 -42.12
C GLU A 380 -57.59 23.54 -43.50
N PRO A 381 -58.72 22.94 -43.93
CA PRO A 381 -58.81 22.21 -45.20
C PRO A 381 -58.39 23.01 -46.44
N ASP A 382 -58.55 24.34 -46.40
CA ASP A 382 -58.27 25.25 -47.52
C ASP A 382 -56.85 25.84 -47.49
N SER A 383 -56.04 25.53 -46.46
CA SER A 383 -54.67 26.03 -46.35
C SER A 383 -53.66 25.11 -47.04
N VAL A 384 -52.73 25.69 -47.81
CA VAL A 384 -51.70 24.91 -48.51
C VAL A 384 -50.54 24.65 -47.55
N SER A 385 -50.25 23.38 -47.35
CA SER A 385 -49.08 22.92 -46.58
C SER A 385 -48.28 21.94 -47.43
N ALA A 386 -46.95 21.92 -47.26
CA ALA A 386 -46.07 21.05 -48.04
C ALA A 386 -45.00 20.42 -47.16
N LEU A 387 -44.82 19.11 -47.32
CA LEU A 387 -43.70 18.39 -46.73
C LEU A 387 -42.58 18.29 -47.76
N CYS A 388 -41.40 18.80 -47.43
CA CYS A 388 -40.22 18.70 -48.26
C CYS A 388 -39.21 17.75 -47.61
N PHE A 389 -38.79 16.75 -48.36
CA PHE A 389 -37.71 15.83 -48.00
C PHE A 389 -36.44 16.31 -48.72
N VAL A 390 -35.42 16.66 -47.93
CA VAL A 390 -34.19 17.30 -48.39
C VAL A 390 -33.03 16.36 -48.12
N ASP A 391 -32.27 15.99 -49.15
CA ASP A 391 -31.07 15.17 -49.00
C ASP A 391 -29.84 15.86 -49.59
N MET A 392 -28.77 15.95 -48.79
CA MET A 392 -27.52 16.59 -49.20
C MET A 392 -26.81 15.77 -50.28
N ASP A 393 -26.49 16.41 -51.41
CA ASP A 393 -25.80 15.76 -52.49
C ASP A 393 -24.31 15.58 -52.19
N ASN A 394 -23.84 14.34 -52.35
CA ASN A 394 -22.42 13.99 -52.30
C ASN A 394 -21.71 14.30 -50.97
N LEU A 395 -22.41 14.19 -49.82
CA LEU A 395 -21.80 14.39 -48.50
C LEU A 395 -20.52 13.56 -48.29
N LYS A 396 -20.50 12.31 -48.81
CA LYS A 396 -19.29 11.48 -48.79
C LYS A 396 -18.10 12.13 -49.49
N TYR A 397 -18.31 12.72 -50.67
CA TYR A 397 -17.24 13.43 -51.40
C TYR A 397 -16.76 14.67 -50.64
N ILE A 398 -17.69 15.40 -49.99
CA ILE A 398 -17.35 16.53 -49.12
C ILE A 398 -16.49 16.05 -47.95
N ASN A 399 -16.86 14.94 -47.30
CA ASN A 399 -16.08 14.34 -46.22
C ASN A 399 -14.69 13.86 -46.68
N ASP A 400 -14.62 13.22 -47.84
CA ASP A 400 -13.35 12.72 -48.40
C ASP A 400 -12.41 13.87 -48.81
N THR A 401 -12.96 15.01 -49.26
CA THR A 401 -12.20 16.17 -49.74
C THR A 401 -11.82 17.17 -48.63
N TYR A 402 -12.74 17.43 -47.70
CA TYR A 402 -12.60 18.47 -46.68
C TYR A 402 -12.52 17.90 -45.24
N GLY A 403 -12.52 16.57 -45.10
CA GLY A 403 -12.58 15.88 -43.82
C GLY A 403 -13.99 15.88 -43.22
N HIS A 404 -14.22 15.06 -42.19
CA HIS A 404 -15.50 15.01 -41.47
C HIS A 404 -15.93 16.37 -40.92
N ASN A 405 -14.99 17.20 -40.48
CA ASN A 405 -15.28 18.57 -40.05
C ASN A 405 -15.87 19.43 -41.18
N GLY A 406 -15.49 19.18 -42.43
CA GLY A 406 -16.05 19.87 -43.60
C GLY A 406 -17.50 19.45 -43.87
N GLY A 407 -17.81 18.15 -43.75
CA GLY A 407 -19.19 17.67 -43.84
C GLY A 407 -20.06 18.16 -42.69
N ASP A 408 -19.51 18.22 -41.47
CA ASP A 408 -20.21 18.79 -40.31
C ASP A 408 -20.59 20.26 -40.51
N VAL A 409 -19.71 21.06 -41.11
CA VAL A 409 -19.99 22.46 -41.48
C VAL A 409 -21.06 22.54 -42.56
N ALA A 410 -21.01 21.67 -43.57
CA ALA A 410 -22.04 21.60 -44.61
C ALA A 410 -23.42 21.28 -44.01
N LEU A 411 -23.50 20.27 -43.14
CA LEU A 411 -24.75 19.86 -42.47
C LEU A 411 -25.31 20.96 -41.57
N LYS A 412 -24.44 21.67 -40.85
CA LYS A 412 -24.84 22.85 -40.05
C LYS A 412 -25.47 23.94 -40.89
N SER A 413 -24.93 24.22 -42.07
CA SER A 413 -25.47 25.25 -42.95
C SER A 413 -26.84 24.88 -43.51
N VAL A 414 -27.03 23.61 -43.90
CA VAL A 414 -28.35 23.13 -44.34
C VAL A 414 -29.36 23.23 -43.21
N GLY A 415 -29.02 22.76 -42.00
CA GLY A 415 -29.87 22.91 -40.82
C GLY A 415 -30.20 24.37 -40.52
N TYR A 416 -29.22 25.28 -40.61
CA TYR A 416 -29.43 26.72 -40.43
C TYR A 416 -30.42 27.30 -41.44
N ILE A 417 -30.24 27.01 -42.74
CA ILE A 417 -31.14 27.47 -43.80
C ILE A 417 -32.56 26.97 -43.53
N LEU A 418 -32.74 25.67 -43.28
CA LEU A 418 -34.06 25.09 -43.07
C LEU A 418 -34.78 25.69 -41.86
N ARG A 419 -34.07 25.98 -40.76
CA ARG A 419 -34.66 26.63 -39.57
C ARG A 419 -35.15 28.05 -39.83
N GLU A 420 -34.54 28.77 -40.78
CA GLU A 420 -35.09 30.07 -41.18
C GLU A 420 -36.43 29.92 -41.90
N TYR A 421 -36.59 28.87 -42.72
CA TYR A 421 -37.87 28.55 -43.36
C TYR A 421 -38.90 28.02 -42.35
N GLU A 422 -38.49 27.21 -41.38
CA GLU A 422 -39.32 26.79 -40.25
C GLU A 422 -39.97 28.00 -39.57
N LYS A 423 -39.15 28.99 -39.22
CA LYS A 423 -39.58 30.22 -38.55
C LYS A 423 -40.46 31.09 -39.44
N LYS A 424 -40.15 31.17 -40.74
CA LYS A 424 -40.89 32.01 -41.71
C LYS A 424 -42.29 31.46 -41.99
N TYR A 425 -42.44 30.14 -42.09
CA TYR A 425 -43.69 29.48 -42.48
C TYR A 425 -44.43 28.79 -41.32
N GLY A 426 -43.97 28.94 -40.07
CA GLY A 426 -44.65 28.38 -38.89
C GLY A 426 -44.68 26.85 -38.87
N GLY A 427 -43.66 26.23 -39.44
CA GLY A 427 -43.52 24.80 -39.64
C GLY A 427 -42.69 24.10 -38.56
N VAL A 428 -42.18 22.91 -38.90
CA VAL A 428 -41.17 22.18 -38.12
C VAL A 428 -40.09 21.61 -39.04
N VAL A 429 -38.83 21.59 -38.60
CA VAL A 429 -37.70 20.97 -39.30
C VAL A 429 -37.06 19.89 -38.46
N GLY A 430 -36.86 18.71 -39.05
CA GLY A 430 -36.20 17.58 -38.41
C GLY A 430 -35.05 17.01 -39.23
N ARG A 431 -34.09 16.40 -38.55
CA ARG A 431 -33.08 15.55 -39.17
C ARG A 431 -33.62 14.12 -39.19
N TYR A 432 -33.85 13.59 -40.40
CA TYR A 432 -34.47 12.28 -40.61
C TYR A 432 -33.43 11.15 -40.64
N GLY A 433 -32.24 11.45 -41.15
CA GLY A 433 -31.12 10.53 -41.32
C GLY A 433 -29.76 11.22 -41.26
N GLY A 434 -28.73 10.62 -41.85
CA GLY A 434 -27.36 11.16 -41.83
C GLY A 434 -27.25 12.51 -42.55
N ASP A 435 -27.59 12.54 -43.82
CA ASP A 435 -27.62 13.69 -44.73
C ASP A 435 -29.04 14.21 -45.04
N GLU A 436 -30.04 13.54 -44.45
CA GLU A 436 -31.45 13.71 -44.74
C GLU A 436 -32.15 14.61 -43.72
N PHE A 437 -32.88 15.59 -44.24
CA PHE A 437 -33.71 16.51 -43.49
C PHE A 437 -35.15 16.49 -44.01
N VAL A 438 -36.08 16.82 -43.13
CA VAL A 438 -37.49 16.97 -43.46
C VAL A 438 -37.98 18.31 -42.92
N ILE A 439 -38.73 19.03 -43.73
CA ILE A 439 -39.37 20.30 -43.34
C ILE A 439 -40.85 20.25 -43.72
N LEU A 440 -41.70 20.62 -42.77
CA LEU A 440 -43.11 20.87 -43.02
C LEU A 440 -43.31 22.38 -43.12
N LEU A 441 -43.71 22.87 -44.29
CA LEU A 441 -44.08 24.27 -44.53
C LEU A 441 -45.60 24.41 -44.35
N MET A 442 -46.02 25.42 -43.60
CA MET A 442 -47.42 25.68 -43.27
C MET A 442 -47.82 27.08 -43.76
N ASN A 443 -49.13 27.33 -43.79
CA ASN A 443 -49.70 28.66 -44.06
C ASN A 443 -49.26 29.26 -45.41
N LEU A 444 -49.21 28.44 -46.46
CA LEU A 444 -49.03 28.94 -47.82
C LEU A 444 -50.42 29.31 -48.39
N ASP A 445 -50.48 30.42 -49.11
CA ASP A 445 -51.69 30.95 -49.71
C ASP A 445 -52.12 30.13 -50.94
N ASP A 446 -51.17 29.73 -51.80
CA ASP A 446 -51.43 28.92 -52.98
C ASP A 446 -50.21 28.09 -53.47
N GLU A 447 -50.41 27.28 -54.52
CA GLU A 447 -49.33 26.49 -55.13
C GLU A 447 -48.28 27.37 -55.85
N THR A 448 -48.62 28.61 -56.21
CA THR A 448 -47.68 29.56 -56.80
C THR A 448 -46.67 30.03 -55.76
N GLU A 449 -47.15 30.39 -54.57
CA GLU A 449 -46.30 30.72 -53.42
C GLU A 449 -45.41 29.54 -53.07
N LEU A 450 -45.95 28.32 -53.02
CA LEU A 450 -45.14 27.12 -52.79
C LEU A 450 -43.98 27.01 -53.80
N LYS A 451 -44.23 27.23 -55.10
CA LYS A 451 -43.17 27.18 -56.13
C LYS A 451 -42.13 28.27 -55.94
N ASP A 452 -42.53 29.48 -55.59
CA ASP A 452 -41.61 30.58 -55.31
C ASP A 452 -40.73 30.27 -54.09
N VAL A 453 -41.31 29.72 -53.04
CA VAL A 453 -40.60 29.27 -51.83
C VAL A 453 -39.62 28.16 -52.14
N LEU A 454 -40.00 27.17 -52.95
CA LEU A 454 -39.14 26.06 -53.34
C LEU A 454 -37.98 26.52 -54.25
N ASN A 455 -38.24 27.45 -55.17
CA ASN A 455 -37.20 28.07 -55.99
C ASN A 455 -36.18 28.82 -55.13
N GLU A 456 -36.65 29.61 -54.16
CA GLU A 456 -35.80 30.33 -53.21
C GLU A 456 -35.00 29.33 -52.34
N LEU A 457 -35.67 28.31 -51.80
CA LEU A 457 -35.07 27.31 -50.92
C LEU A 457 -33.94 26.56 -51.61
N VAL A 458 -34.18 26.03 -52.81
CA VAL A 458 -33.15 25.30 -53.58
C VAL A 458 -31.98 26.22 -53.92
N LEU A 459 -32.24 27.48 -54.31
CA LEU A 459 -31.17 28.44 -54.59
C LEU A 459 -30.31 28.71 -53.35
N ARG A 460 -30.91 28.80 -52.16
CA ARG A 460 -30.18 28.98 -50.90
C ARG A 460 -29.41 27.73 -50.48
N LEU A 461 -29.98 26.55 -50.73
CA LEU A 461 -29.32 25.25 -50.52
C LEU A 461 -28.20 25.00 -51.54
N HIS A 462 -28.13 25.77 -52.62
CA HIS A 462 -27.03 25.85 -53.57
C HIS A 462 -26.07 26.98 -53.20
N SER A 463 -25.24 26.76 -52.19
CA SER A 463 -24.32 27.78 -51.70
C SER A 463 -22.91 27.25 -51.50
N GLU A 464 -21.93 28.14 -51.64
CA GLU A 464 -20.55 27.88 -51.24
C GLU A 464 -20.31 28.41 -49.84
N ILE A 465 -20.02 27.51 -48.90
CA ILE A 465 -19.80 27.89 -47.50
C ILE A 465 -18.32 28.17 -47.29
N GLY A 466 -18.00 29.37 -46.82
CA GLY A 466 -16.65 29.73 -46.40
C GLY A 466 -16.30 29.14 -45.04
N SER A 467 -15.30 28.26 -44.98
CA SER A 467 -14.77 27.72 -43.73
C SER A 467 -13.24 27.66 -43.78
N ALA A 468 -12.58 28.32 -42.82
CA ALA A 468 -11.12 28.36 -42.69
C ALA A 468 -10.35 28.71 -43.99
N GLY A 469 -10.88 29.63 -44.80
CA GLY A 469 -10.28 30.05 -46.08
C GLY A 469 -10.53 29.11 -47.26
N ARG A 470 -11.46 28.14 -47.13
CA ARG A 470 -11.89 27.23 -48.20
C ARG A 470 -13.38 27.44 -48.50
N HIS A 471 -13.75 27.22 -49.76
CA HIS A 471 -15.15 27.21 -50.22
C HIS A 471 -15.62 25.76 -50.34
N ILE A 472 -16.63 25.38 -49.56
CA ILE A 472 -17.25 24.06 -49.60
C ILE A 472 -18.54 24.18 -50.41
N PRO A 473 -18.63 23.57 -51.61
CA PRO A 473 -19.87 23.59 -52.37
C PRO A 473 -20.91 22.71 -51.68
N VAL A 474 -22.06 23.28 -51.36
CA VAL A 474 -23.22 22.56 -50.82
C VAL A 474 -24.34 22.61 -51.84
N GLN A 475 -24.94 21.44 -52.06
CA GLN A 475 -26.04 21.22 -52.96
C GLN A 475 -26.99 20.22 -52.32
N CYS A 476 -28.29 20.44 -52.43
CA CYS A 476 -29.30 19.53 -51.91
C CYS A 476 -30.34 19.25 -52.99
N SER A 477 -30.84 18.02 -52.98
CA SER A 477 -31.99 17.62 -53.79
C SER A 477 -33.23 17.59 -52.90
N VAL A 478 -34.37 18.02 -53.43
CA VAL A 478 -35.60 18.17 -52.63
C VAL A 478 -36.78 17.45 -53.30
N GLY A 479 -37.43 16.54 -52.59
CA GLY A 479 -38.73 15.99 -52.98
C GLY A 479 -39.85 16.63 -52.18
N VAL A 480 -40.99 16.92 -52.80
CA VAL A 480 -42.07 17.69 -52.17
C VAL A 480 -43.39 16.96 -52.31
N SER A 481 -44.13 16.81 -51.21
CA SER A 481 -45.52 16.37 -51.19
C SER A 481 -46.42 17.48 -50.67
N VAL A 482 -47.40 17.88 -51.47
CA VAL A 482 -48.43 18.85 -51.07
C VAL A 482 -49.51 18.14 -50.24
N TYR A 483 -49.93 18.78 -49.17
CA TYR A 483 -51.04 18.35 -48.34
C TYR A 483 -52.36 18.73 -49.00
N SER A 484 -53.28 17.76 -49.13
CA SER A 484 -54.58 17.94 -49.78
C SER A 484 -55.75 17.56 -48.85
N GLY A 485 -55.62 17.80 -47.54
CA GLY A 485 -56.65 17.54 -46.53
C GLY A 485 -56.90 16.07 -46.14
N GLU A 486 -56.60 15.12 -47.04
CA GLU A 486 -56.89 13.68 -46.85
C GLU A 486 -55.63 12.81 -46.66
N LYS A 487 -54.43 13.40 -46.69
CA LYS A 487 -53.16 12.64 -46.62
C LYS A 487 -52.63 12.54 -45.19
N GLU A 488 -52.33 11.32 -44.73
CA GLU A 488 -51.58 11.12 -43.49
C GLU A 488 -50.10 11.52 -43.66
N LEU A 489 -49.46 11.94 -42.56
CA LEU A 489 -48.06 12.37 -42.56
C LEU A 489 -47.11 11.31 -43.17
N GLN A 490 -47.35 10.03 -42.88
CA GLN A 490 -46.54 8.94 -43.41
C GLN A 490 -46.65 8.82 -44.93
N GLN A 491 -47.85 9.05 -45.49
CA GLN A 491 -48.05 9.09 -46.93
C GLN A 491 -47.35 10.30 -47.55
N MET A 492 -47.39 11.47 -46.91
CA MET A 492 -46.68 12.66 -47.40
C MET A 492 -45.16 12.45 -47.41
N ILE A 493 -44.61 11.78 -46.40
CA ILE A 493 -43.18 11.43 -46.36
C ILE A 493 -42.83 10.48 -47.51
N ALA A 494 -43.65 9.46 -47.76
CA ALA A 494 -43.43 8.50 -48.84
C ALA A 494 -43.50 9.16 -50.23
N ASP A 495 -44.51 10.01 -50.47
CA ASP A 495 -44.67 10.77 -51.72
C ASP A 495 -43.47 11.72 -51.96
N ALA A 496 -43.03 12.40 -50.90
CA ALA A 496 -41.87 13.30 -50.97
C ALA A 496 -40.56 12.54 -51.21
N ASP A 497 -40.37 11.37 -50.59
CA ASP A 497 -39.21 10.51 -50.82
C ASP A 497 -39.17 9.96 -52.25
N GLU A 498 -40.31 9.55 -52.82
CA GLU A 498 -40.40 9.13 -54.23
C GLU A 498 -40.04 10.28 -55.18
N ALA A 499 -40.51 11.50 -54.90
CA ALA A 499 -40.14 12.68 -55.68
C ALA A 499 -38.65 13.02 -55.55
N LEU A 500 -38.08 12.88 -54.34
CA LEU A 500 -36.65 13.07 -54.09
C LEU A 500 -35.80 12.06 -54.85
N TYR A 501 -36.20 10.79 -54.83
CA TYR A 501 -35.54 9.72 -55.57
C TYR A 501 -35.46 10.04 -57.07
N PHE A 502 -36.54 10.57 -57.66
CA PHE A 502 -36.53 11.02 -59.04
C PHE A 502 -35.50 12.15 -59.28
N VAL A 503 -35.42 13.15 -58.39
CA VAL A 503 -34.43 14.24 -58.50
C VAL A 503 -33.01 13.69 -58.47
N LYS A 504 -32.73 12.73 -57.56
CA LYS A 504 -31.41 12.10 -57.42
C LYS A 504 -30.97 11.35 -58.67
N GLN A 505 -31.91 10.78 -59.43
CA GLN A 505 -31.62 10.11 -60.70
C GLN A 505 -31.48 11.07 -61.89
N ASN A 506 -32.09 12.26 -61.82
CA ASN A 506 -32.25 13.15 -62.97
C ASN A 506 -31.47 14.47 -62.80
N GLY A 507 -30.22 14.38 -62.32
CA GLY A 507 -29.27 15.51 -62.35
C GLY A 507 -28.95 16.15 -61.00
N LYS A 508 -29.73 15.87 -59.94
CA LYS A 508 -29.55 16.41 -58.56
C LYS A 508 -29.65 17.93 -58.47
N GLY A 509 -29.81 18.46 -57.26
CA GLY A 509 -29.82 19.89 -57.01
C GLY A 509 -31.01 20.65 -57.61
N TYR A 510 -32.18 20.07 -57.56
CA TYR A 510 -33.41 20.81 -57.82
C TYR A 510 -34.51 20.21 -56.96
N TYR A 511 -35.73 20.73 -57.08
CA TYR A 511 -36.88 20.14 -56.41
C TYR A 511 -37.84 19.48 -57.41
N LYS A 512 -38.56 18.47 -56.95
CA LYS A 512 -39.71 17.93 -57.66
C LYS A 512 -40.90 17.83 -56.73
N ILE A 513 -42.04 18.35 -57.19
CA ILE A 513 -43.33 18.11 -56.54
C ILE A 513 -43.87 16.76 -57.01
N TYR A 514 -44.31 15.94 -56.07
CA TYR A 514 -44.95 14.67 -56.34
C TYR A 514 -46.29 14.91 -57.05
N HIS A 515 -46.41 14.36 -58.26
CA HIS A 515 -47.66 14.29 -59.00
C HIS A 515 -48.01 12.83 -59.20
N LYS A 516 -49.24 12.47 -58.86
CA LYS A 516 -49.77 11.10 -58.93
C LYS A 516 -49.97 10.65 -60.37
#